data_AF-A0A952RGG0-F1
#
_entry.id   AF-A0A952RGG0-F1
#
_cell.length_a   1.000
_cell.length_b   1.000
_cell.length_c   1.000
_cell.angle_alpha   90.00
_cell.angle_beta   90.00
_cell.angle_gamma   90.00
#
_symmetry.space_group_name_H-M   'P 1'
#
loop_
_entity.id
_entity.type
_entity.pdbx_description
1 polymer ?
#
loop_
_entity_poly.entity_id
_entity_poly.type
_entity_poly.pdbx_seq_one_letter_code
_entity_poly.pdbx_strand_id
1 'polypeptide(L)'
;MLIVLAALAAGCGSVGDVEERDPLASVDGQLTVADLASPPASLRVAVVWTDGKRYVMAEDVPVEPVFPARFQVRLVDPPPRAAMGPGKDGSEVALGALVAYEDKNGNGRLDLVDEGAPSFVDRVLGANPDVLLAWFEGLPASADGPRNGYQFMKVLACEKDADCIEYLPITTPYAMALTDEPELARVMCTNGGGATSSSSSLDPEERVGPGPGGAWPATDDPKLTCSEDRKSYTYEECGETEYLGLCGGTQQGCAVTTWTYPGGTAPVGWPCP
;
A
#
# COMPACT_ATOMS: atom_id res chain seq x y z
N MET A 1 -51.14 54.44 -17.89
CA MET A 1 -50.53 53.23 -18.46
C MET A 1 -49.75 52.55 -17.34
N LEU A 2 -50.34 51.53 -16.74
CA LEU A 2 -49.87 50.85 -15.52
C LEU A 2 -49.15 49.57 -15.95
N ILE A 3 -47.86 49.42 -15.64
CA ILE A 3 -47.08 48.22 -15.96
C ILE A 3 -47.21 47.25 -14.77
N VAL A 4 -47.85 46.10 -15.02
CA VAL A 4 -47.99 45.00 -14.06
C VAL A 4 -46.73 44.14 -14.14
N LEU A 5 -45.94 44.13 -13.07
CA LEU A 5 -44.75 43.28 -12.91
C LEU A 5 -45.21 41.90 -12.43
N ALA A 6 -45.14 40.89 -13.29
CA ALA A 6 -45.44 39.50 -12.94
C ALA A 6 -44.24 38.86 -12.22
N ALA A 7 -44.37 38.64 -10.91
CA ALA A 7 -43.41 37.87 -10.12
C ALA A 7 -43.59 36.38 -10.42
N LEU A 8 -42.66 35.81 -11.19
CA LEU A 8 -42.53 34.36 -11.35
C LEU A 8 -41.94 33.80 -10.04
N ALA A 9 -42.80 33.21 -9.21
CA ALA A 9 -42.38 32.36 -8.11
C ALA A 9 -41.82 31.06 -8.68
N ALA A 10 -40.50 31.01 -8.91
CA ALA A 10 -39.80 29.75 -9.10
C ALA A 10 -39.81 29.02 -7.75
N GLY A 11 -40.63 27.98 -7.64
CA GLY A 11 -40.63 27.12 -6.46
C GLY A 11 -39.28 26.42 -6.34
N CYS A 12 -38.51 26.80 -5.31
CA CYS A 12 -37.50 25.92 -4.72
C CYS A 12 -38.22 24.69 -4.17
N GLY A 13 -38.43 23.68 -5.02
CA GLY A 13 -38.68 22.34 -4.53
C GLY A 13 -37.47 21.94 -3.70
N SER A 14 -37.67 21.73 -2.40
CA SER A 14 -36.70 21.05 -1.55
C SER A 14 -36.41 19.74 -2.27
N VAL A 15 -35.20 19.62 -2.81
CA VAL A 15 -34.63 18.34 -3.22
C VAL A 15 -34.73 17.51 -1.95
N GLY A 16 -35.64 16.52 -1.99
CA GLY A 16 -35.98 15.73 -0.80
C GLY A 16 -34.72 15.20 -0.15
N ASP A 17 -34.72 15.18 1.18
CA ASP A 17 -33.65 14.61 2.01
C ASP A 17 -33.09 13.38 1.30
N VAL A 18 -31.88 13.51 0.75
CA VAL A 18 -31.12 12.37 0.26
C VAL A 18 -30.96 11.52 1.50
N GLU A 19 -31.63 10.37 1.55
CA GLU A 19 -31.64 9.48 2.72
C GLU A 19 -30.19 9.30 3.20
N GLU A 20 -29.87 10.01 4.28
CA GLU A 20 -28.53 9.99 4.83
C GLU A 20 -28.36 8.61 5.47
N ARG A 21 -27.64 7.72 4.78
CA ARG A 21 -27.36 6.39 5.28
C ARG A 21 -26.43 6.50 6.49
N ASP A 22 -26.74 5.72 7.53
CA ASP A 22 -25.83 5.57 8.66
C ASP A 22 -24.49 5.00 8.15
N PRO A 23 -23.35 5.58 8.58
CA PRO A 23 -22.05 5.09 8.13
C PRO A 23 -21.79 3.70 8.70
N LEU A 24 -21.17 2.83 7.91
CA LEU A 24 -20.71 1.51 8.36
C LEU A 24 -19.59 1.65 9.41
N ALA A 25 -18.78 2.71 9.29
CA ALA A 25 -17.83 3.13 10.30
C ALA A 25 -17.45 4.61 10.14
N SER A 26 -16.87 5.17 11.20
CA SER A 26 -16.24 6.49 11.18
C SER A 26 -14.79 6.36 11.64
N VAL A 27 -13.88 7.01 10.93
CA VAL A 27 -12.47 7.13 11.31
C VAL A 27 -12.26 8.53 11.85
N ASP A 28 -11.88 8.62 13.13
CA ASP A 28 -11.45 9.86 13.76
C ASP A 28 -9.92 9.95 13.73
N GLY A 29 -9.40 11.04 13.19
CA GLY A 29 -7.97 11.22 13.02
C GLY A 29 -7.45 12.61 13.34
N GLN A 30 -6.13 12.69 13.41
CA GLN A 30 -5.39 13.91 13.70
C GLN A 30 -4.19 14.04 12.75
N LEU A 31 -4.07 15.22 12.13
CA LEU A 31 -2.92 15.61 11.34
C LEU A 31 -1.98 16.49 12.18
N THR A 32 -0.70 16.19 12.10
CA THR A 32 0.39 17.00 12.64
C THR A 32 1.33 17.42 11.52
N VAL A 33 2.05 18.53 11.69
CA VAL A 33 3.10 18.94 10.77
C VAL A 33 4.42 18.42 11.31
N ALA A 34 5.07 17.50 10.62
CA ALA A 34 6.39 17.00 10.99
C ALA A 34 7.48 17.76 10.24
N ASP A 35 7.38 17.83 8.91
CA ASP A 35 8.37 18.49 8.05
C ASP A 35 7.69 19.12 6.83
N LEU A 36 6.91 20.18 7.06
CA LEU A 36 6.40 21.04 5.99
C LEU A 36 6.80 22.48 6.26
N ALA A 37 7.26 23.18 5.21
CA ALA A 37 7.52 24.62 5.30
C ALA A 37 6.25 25.41 5.65
N SER A 38 5.12 25.02 5.05
CA SER A 38 3.79 25.54 5.37
C SER A 38 2.71 24.56 4.90
N PRO A 39 1.66 24.28 5.69
CA PRO A 39 0.54 23.47 5.23
C PRO A 39 -0.19 24.10 4.04
N PRO A 40 -0.65 23.31 3.05
CA PRO A 40 -1.40 23.84 1.93
C PRO A 40 -2.80 24.30 2.36
N ALA A 41 -3.35 25.27 1.61
CA ALA A 41 -4.71 25.74 1.85
C ALA A 41 -5.80 24.72 1.41
N SER A 42 -5.47 23.87 0.45
CA SER A 42 -6.36 22.83 -0.12
C SER A 42 -6.02 21.43 0.41
N LEU A 43 -5.84 21.32 1.73
CA LEU A 43 -5.58 20.04 2.39
C LEU A 43 -6.85 19.19 2.47
N ARG A 44 -6.74 17.91 2.12
CA ARG A 44 -7.82 16.92 2.18
C ARG A 44 -7.29 15.59 2.70
N VAL A 45 -8.19 14.73 3.17
CA VAL A 45 -7.89 13.34 3.50
C VAL A 45 -8.77 12.44 2.65
N ALA A 46 -8.18 11.43 2.02
CA ALA A 46 -8.89 10.43 1.23
C ALA A 46 -8.61 9.01 1.74
N VAL A 47 -9.54 8.11 1.45
CA VAL A 47 -9.36 6.67 1.60
C VAL A 47 -9.00 6.08 0.24
N VAL A 48 -7.83 5.45 0.20
CA VAL A 48 -7.31 4.79 -1.00
C VAL A 48 -7.27 3.29 -0.75
N TRP A 49 -8.01 2.54 -1.55
CA TRP A 49 -8.04 1.08 -1.54
C TRP A 49 -7.07 0.50 -2.56
N THR A 50 -6.57 -0.71 -2.33
CA THR A 50 -5.69 -1.41 -3.28
C THR A 50 -6.12 -2.85 -3.50
N ASP A 51 -6.01 -3.33 -4.75
CA ASP A 51 -6.13 -4.75 -5.11
C ASP A 51 -4.75 -5.45 -5.19
N GLY A 52 -3.70 -4.77 -4.71
CA GLY A 52 -2.30 -5.19 -4.84
C GLY A 52 -1.65 -4.80 -6.17
N LYS A 53 -2.42 -4.29 -7.14
CA LYS A 53 -1.93 -3.85 -8.45
C LYS A 53 -2.35 -2.42 -8.77
N ARG A 54 -3.49 -1.98 -8.29
CA ARG A 54 -4.10 -0.68 -8.61
C ARG A 54 -4.72 -0.09 -7.36
N TYR A 55 -4.78 1.22 -7.35
CA TYR A 55 -5.46 2.00 -6.35
C TYR A 55 -6.83 2.44 -6.84
N VAL A 56 -7.80 2.38 -5.94
CA VAL A 56 -9.15 2.88 -6.17
C VAL A 56 -9.54 3.77 -5.00
N MET A 57 -9.97 5.00 -5.30
CA MET A 57 -10.47 5.93 -4.29
C MET A 57 -11.95 5.67 -4.02
N ALA A 58 -12.38 5.77 -2.76
CA ALA A 58 -13.80 5.63 -2.39
C ALA A 58 -14.38 6.85 -1.68
N GLU A 59 -13.60 7.52 -0.83
CA GLU A 59 -14.09 8.61 0.04
C GLU A 59 -13.02 9.70 0.19
N ASP A 60 -13.45 10.96 0.27
CA ASP A 60 -12.59 12.09 0.62
C ASP A 60 -13.31 13.14 1.49
N VAL A 61 -12.54 13.86 2.31
CA VAL A 61 -13.02 14.94 3.16
C VAL A 61 -12.07 16.14 3.13
N PRO A 62 -12.58 17.38 3.05
CA PRO A 62 -11.76 18.58 3.22
C PRO A 62 -11.27 18.70 4.67
N VAL A 63 -10.06 19.22 4.86
CA VAL A 63 -9.50 19.49 6.20
C VAL A 63 -9.05 20.94 6.31
N GLU A 64 -9.51 21.63 7.35
CA GLU A 64 -9.02 22.97 7.66
C GLU A 64 -7.55 22.89 8.14
N PRO A 65 -6.62 23.67 7.55
CA PRO A 65 -5.19 23.58 7.85
C PRO A 65 -4.81 24.30 9.17
N VAL A 66 -5.55 24.04 10.25
CA VAL A 66 -5.30 24.58 11.60
C VAL A 66 -4.72 23.47 12.48
N PHE A 67 -3.40 23.52 12.74
CA PHE A 67 -2.69 22.39 13.33
C PHE A 67 -2.54 22.45 14.86
N PRO A 68 -2.65 21.30 15.56
CA PRO A 68 -2.99 19.98 15.02
C PRO A 68 -4.45 19.93 14.50
N ALA A 69 -4.62 19.48 13.26
CA ALA A 69 -5.93 19.46 12.62
C ALA A 69 -6.62 18.13 12.92
N ARG A 70 -7.92 18.16 13.15
CA ARG A 70 -8.73 16.95 13.31
C ARG A 70 -9.52 16.72 12.03
N PHE A 71 -9.73 15.45 11.70
CA PHE A 71 -10.59 15.06 10.59
C PHE A 71 -11.46 13.86 11.01
N GLN A 72 -12.58 13.71 10.32
CA GLN A 72 -13.43 12.55 10.44
C GLN A 72 -13.82 12.08 9.04
N VAL A 73 -13.53 10.82 8.72
CA VAL A 73 -13.98 10.18 7.48
C VAL A 73 -15.13 9.24 7.81
N ARG A 74 -16.27 9.40 7.12
CA ARG A 74 -17.42 8.50 7.22
C ARG A 74 -17.35 7.48 6.09
N LEU A 75 -17.33 6.20 6.44
CA LEU A 75 -17.28 5.09 5.50
C LEU A 75 -18.70 4.55 5.33
N VAL A 76 -19.41 4.99 4.30
CA VAL A 76 -20.85 4.72 4.13
C VAL A 76 -21.10 3.45 3.33
N ASP A 77 -20.23 3.14 2.38
CA ASP A 77 -20.30 1.95 1.54
C ASP A 77 -19.13 1.02 1.84
N PRO A 78 -19.26 -0.30 1.62
CA PRO A 78 -18.11 -1.20 1.61
C PRO A 78 -17.06 -0.74 0.59
N PRO A 79 -15.80 -1.22 0.69
CA PRO A 79 -14.78 -0.94 -0.31
C PRO A 79 -15.26 -1.29 -1.73
N PRO A 80 -14.75 -0.59 -2.76
CA PRO A 80 -15.05 -0.92 -4.15
C PRO A 80 -14.77 -2.40 -4.42
N ARG A 81 -15.68 -3.09 -5.10
CA ARG A 81 -15.51 -4.52 -5.44
C ARG A 81 -14.21 -4.83 -6.16
N ALA A 82 -13.67 -3.86 -6.91
CA ALA A 82 -12.37 -4.00 -7.59
C ALA A 82 -11.18 -4.12 -6.62
N ALA A 83 -11.29 -3.64 -5.38
CA ALA A 83 -10.27 -3.73 -4.35
C ALA A 83 -10.46 -4.94 -3.40
N MET A 84 -11.55 -5.70 -3.57
CA MET A 84 -11.80 -6.90 -2.79
C MET A 84 -11.03 -8.09 -3.38
N GLY A 85 -10.29 -8.81 -2.55
CA GLY A 85 -9.57 -10.02 -2.89
C GLY A 85 -9.89 -11.17 -1.95
N PRO A 86 -9.52 -12.42 -2.30
CA PRO A 86 -9.76 -13.58 -1.44
C PRO A 86 -8.83 -13.56 -0.21
N GLY A 87 -9.40 -13.80 0.97
CA GLY A 87 -8.68 -14.09 2.20
C GLY A 87 -8.33 -15.57 2.34
N LYS A 88 -7.40 -15.91 3.25
CA LYS A 88 -6.91 -17.29 3.45
C LYS A 88 -8.01 -18.28 3.86
N ASP A 89 -9.02 -17.80 4.56
CA ASP A 89 -10.10 -18.63 5.12
C ASP A 89 -11.37 -18.67 4.24
N GLY A 90 -11.26 -18.25 2.98
CA GLY A 90 -12.41 -18.12 2.08
C GLY A 90 -13.26 -16.87 2.31
N SER A 91 -12.79 -15.94 3.15
CA SER A 91 -13.33 -14.59 3.29
C SER A 91 -12.98 -13.71 2.08
N GLU A 92 -13.61 -12.55 1.97
CA GLU A 92 -13.12 -11.47 1.11
C GLU A 92 -12.48 -10.38 1.99
N VAL A 93 -11.37 -9.82 1.52
CA VAL A 93 -10.62 -8.77 2.21
C VAL A 93 -10.31 -7.64 1.24
N ALA A 94 -10.39 -6.40 1.72
CA ALA A 94 -9.81 -5.25 1.03
C ALA A 94 -8.93 -4.47 2.00
N LEU A 95 -7.80 -4.00 1.48
CA LEU A 95 -6.84 -3.19 2.21
C LEU A 95 -6.80 -1.79 1.61
N GLY A 96 -6.67 -0.80 2.48
CA GLY A 96 -6.54 0.59 2.10
C GLY A 96 -5.74 1.38 3.12
N ALA A 97 -5.57 2.66 2.83
CA ALA A 97 -4.93 3.61 3.72
C ALA A 97 -5.68 4.94 3.68
N LEU A 98 -5.55 5.70 4.78
CA LEU A 98 -5.89 7.11 4.77
C LEU A 98 -4.66 7.90 4.32
N VAL A 99 -4.88 8.82 3.39
CA VAL A 99 -3.85 9.66 2.77
C VAL A 99 -4.26 11.12 2.88
N ALA A 100 -3.39 11.95 3.44
CA ALA A 100 -3.52 13.40 3.36
C ALA A 100 -2.85 13.92 2.08
N TYR A 101 -3.53 14.79 1.35
CA TYR A 101 -3.04 15.34 0.09
C TYR A 101 -3.43 16.81 -0.08
N GLU A 102 -2.64 17.51 -0.88
CA GLU A 102 -2.94 18.80 -1.46
C GLU A 102 -3.66 18.60 -2.79
N ASP A 103 -4.93 19.01 -2.82
CA ASP A 103 -5.71 19.13 -4.06
C ASP A 103 -5.23 20.37 -4.82
N LYS A 104 -4.43 20.16 -5.88
CA LYS A 104 -3.80 21.28 -6.60
C LYS A 104 -4.67 21.80 -7.73
N ASN A 105 -5.56 20.96 -8.27
CA ASN A 105 -6.43 21.36 -9.37
C ASN A 105 -7.81 21.85 -8.90
N GLY A 106 -8.11 21.71 -7.60
CA GLY A 106 -9.32 22.20 -6.95
C GLY A 106 -10.57 21.40 -7.28
N ASN A 107 -10.43 20.15 -7.72
CA ASN A 107 -11.58 19.31 -8.08
C ASN A 107 -12.18 18.57 -6.88
N GLY A 108 -11.59 18.71 -5.69
CA GLY A 108 -12.06 18.15 -4.44
C GLY A 108 -11.80 16.66 -4.28
N ARG A 109 -10.99 16.03 -5.14
CA ARG A 109 -10.69 14.59 -5.07
C ARG A 109 -9.21 14.34 -5.32
N LEU A 110 -8.74 13.15 -4.96
CA LEU A 110 -7.38 12.72 -5.21
C LEU A 110 -7.26 12.09 -6.60
N ASP A 111 -6.60 12.77 -7.53
CA ASP A 111 -6.35 12.26 -8.87
C ASP A 111 -5.14 11.33 -8.89
N LEU A 112 -5.44 10.03 -9.03
CA LEU A 112 -4.46 8.99 -9.28
C LEU A 112 -3.92 9.12 -10.72
N VAL A 113 -2.62 8.93 -10.89
CA VAL A 113 -1.97 8.94 -12.22
C VAL A 113 -1.37 7.57 -12.52
N ASP A 114 -1.15 7.31 -13.81
CA ASP A 114 -0.48 6.09 -14.25
C ASP A 114 0.99 6.07 -13.83
N GLU A 115 1.56 4.87 -13.77
CA GLU A 115 2.98 4.67 -13.51
C GLU A 115 3.84 5.38 -14.57
N GLY A 116 4.87 6.09 -14.10
CA GLY A 116 5.78 6.84 -14.97
C GLY A 116 5.21 8.17 -15.51
N ALA A 117 4.06 8.63 -15.00
CA ALA A 117 3.56 9.95 -15.33
C ALA A 117 4.63 11.04 -15.04
N PRO A 118 4.84 12.00 -15.95
CA PRO A 118 5.89 13.02 -15.81
C PRO A 118 5.60 14.03 -14.69
N SER A 119 4.38 14.03 -14.16
CA SER A 119 3.91 14.98 -13.14
C SER A 119 2.68 14.42 -12.42
N PHE A 120 2.54 14.77 -11.15
CA PHE A 120 1.34 14.49 -10.34
C PHE A 120 0.38 15.66 -10.38
N VAL A 121 -0.90 15.36 -10.55
CA VAL A 121 -1.97 16.35 -10.49
C VAL A 121 -2.08 16.87 -9.07
N ASP A 122 -2.19 15.97 -8.09
CA ASP A 122 -2.19 16.29 -6.66
C ASP A 122 -0.88 15.91 -5.98
N ARG A 123 -0.69 16.38 -4.75
CA ARG A 123 0.50 16.04 -3.95
C ARG A 123 0.09 15.35 -2.66
N VAL A 124 0.53 14.11 -2.47
CA VAL A 124 0.40 13.42 -1.19
C VAL A 124 1.39 13.99 -0.18
N LEU A 125 0.91 14.24 1.03
CA LEU A 125 1.64 14.90 2.11
C LEU A 125 1.74 14.06 3.37
N GLY A 126 0.85 13.08 3.57
CA GLY A 126 0.89 12.23 4.75
C GLY A 126 0.19 10.90 4.54
N ALA A 127 0.70 9.86 5.18
CA ALA A 127 0.03 8.58 5.40
C ALA A 127 0.53 8.01 6.74
N ASN A 128 -0.19 7.05 7.31
CA ASN A 128 0.32 6.28 8.44
C ASN A 128 1.01 5.01 7.89
N PRO A 129 2.33 4.84 8.05
CA PRO A 129 3.02 3.69 7.48
C PRO A 129 2.74 2.39 8.24
N ASP A 130 2.35 2.49 9.52
CA ASP A 130 2.20 1.34 10.40
C ASP A 130 0.76 0.81 10.42
N VAL A 131 -0.22 1.64 10.05
CA VAL A 131 -1.66 1.33 10.18
C VAL A 131 -2.35 1.37 8.82
N LEU A 132 -2.94 0.24 8.44
CA LEU A 132 -3.80 0.09 7.28
C LEU A 132 -5.27 0.07 7.71
N LEU A 133 -6.14 0.58 6.84
CA LEU A 133 -7.58 0.34 6.93
C LEU A 133 -7.89 -0.99 6.24
N ALA A 134 -8.68 -1.83 6.90
CA ALA A 134 -9.08 -3.12 6.37
C ALA A 134 -10.59 -3.29 6.43
N TRP A 135 -11.10 -4.04 5.46
CA TRP A 135 -12.47 -4.52 5.44
C TRP A 135 -12.45 -6.03 5.27
N PHE A 136 -13.26 -6.72 6.06
CA PHE A 136 -13.44 -8.16 5.92
C PHE A 136 -14.91 -8.51 5.73
N GLU A 137 -15.16 -9.50 4.87
CA GLU A 137 -16.48 -10.06 4.60
C GLU A 137 -16.41 -11.60 4.65
N GLY A 138 -17.41 -12.23 5.27
CA GLY A 138 -17.52 -13.69 5.34
C GLY A 138 -16.63 -14.36 6.39
N LEU A 139 -16.06 -13.62 7.35
CA LEU A 139 -15.30 -14.20 8.46
C LEU A 139 -16.20 -14.91 9.47
N PRO A 140 -15.75 -16.04 10.06
CA PRO A 140 -16.37 -16.59 11.24
C PRO A 140 -16.21 -15.62 12.43
N ALA A 141 -17.12 -15.68 13.40
CA ALA A 141 -17.00 -14.85 14.59
C ALA A 141 -15.73 -15.24 15.39
N SER A 142 -14.86 -14.27 15.64
CA SER A 142 -13.64 -14.43 16.44
C SER A 142 -13.56 -13.34 17.51
N ALA A 143 -13.06 -13.69 18.71
CA ALA A 143 -12.83 -12.73 19.79
C ALA A 143 -11.53 -11.93 19.54
N ASP A 144 -10.47 -12.61 19.11
CA ASP A 144 -9.09 -12.11 19.12
C ASP A 144 -8.49 -11.97 17.71
N GLY A 145 -9.31 -12.05 16.67
CA GLY A 145 -8.90 -11.95 15.27
C GLY A 145 -9.69 -10.91 14.47
N PRO A 146 -9.51 -10.87 13.13
CA PRO A 146 -10.27 -9.96 12.29
C PRO A 146 -11.76 -10.26 12.40
N ARG A 147 -12.58 -9.21 12.31
CA ARG A 147 -14.05 -9.27 12.34
C ARG A 147 -14.63 -8.81 11.01
N ASN A 148 -15.88 -9.14 10.72
CA ASN A 148 -16.55 -8.58 9.54
C ASN A 148 -16.70 -7.05 9.68
N GLY A 149 -16.54 -6.33 8.57
CA GLY A 149 -16.60 -4.87 8.50
C GLY A 149 -15.24 -4.18 8.64
N TYR A 150 -15.28 -2.86 8.88
CA TYR A 150 -14.08 -2.02 8.98
C TYR A 150 -13.29 -2.23 10.26
N GLN A 151 -11.98 -2.34 10.14
CA GLN A 151 -11.00 -2.38 11.23
C GLN A 151 -9.70 -1.73 10.80
N PHE A 152 -8.85 -1.41 11.77
CA PHE A 152 -7.46 -1.08 11.50
C PHE A 152 -6.58 -2.33 11.65
N MET A 153 -5.55 -2.42 10.81
CA MET A 153 -4.49 -3.41 10.90
C MET A 153 -3.18 -2.69 11.12
N LYS A 154 -2.47 -3.02 12.20
CA LYS A 154 -1.14 -2.50 12.45
C LYS A 154 -0.11 -3.55 12.10
N VAL A 155 0.84 -3.19 11.24
CA VAL A 155 1.97 -4.05 10.87
C VAL A 155 3.03 -3.91 11.96
N LEU A 156 3.40 -5.01 12.58
CA LEU A 156 4.43 -5.09 13.60
C LEU A 156 5.75 -5.57 12.99
N ALA A 157 6.87 -5.11 13.54
CA ALA A 157 8.15 -5.72 13.26
C ALA A 157 8.24 -7.06 14.01
N CYS A 158 8.43 -8.17 13.31
CA CYS A 158 8.60 -9.48 13.93
C CYS A 158 9.70 -10.29 13.26
N GLU A 159 10.14 -11.32 13.99
CA GLU A 159 11.01 -12.36 13.47
C GLU A 159 10.25 -13.22 12.44
N LYS A 160 11.03 -13.86 11.55
CA LYS A 160 10.53 -14.76 10.51
C LYS A 160 9.52 -15.77 11.11
N ASP A 161 8.39 -15.97 10.43
CA ASP A 161 7.31 -16.93 10.75
C ASP A 161 6.28 -16.55 11.83
N ALA A 162 6.32 -15.35 12.42
CA ALA A 162 5.27 -14.85 13.32
C ALA A 162 4.17 -14.08 12.57
N ASP A 163 2.92 -14.15 13.06
CA ASP A 163 1.84 -13.28 12.55
C ASP A 163 2.11 -11.83 12.99
N CYS A 164 2.45 -10.99 12.02
CA CYS A 164 2.94 -9.62 12.23
C CYS A 164 1.84 -8.57 12.24
N ILE A 165 0.63 -8.97 12.61
CA ILE A 165 -0.54 -8.14 12.44
C ILE A 165 -1.27 -8.02 13.77
N GLU A 166 -1.42 -6.78 14.23
CA GLU A 166 -2.31 -6.41 15.31
C GLU A 166 -3.59 -5.82 14.73
N TYR A 167 -4.75 -6.44 15.03
CA TYR A 167 -6.05 -5.91 14.66
C TYR A 167 -6.53 -4.90 15.70
N LEU A 168 -6.80 -3.69 15.26
CA LEU A 168 -7.19 -2.57 16.09
C LEU A 168 -8.67 -2.20 15.83
N PRO A 169 -9.43 -1.80 16.87
CA PRO A 169 -10.78 -1.27 16.68
C PRO A 169 -10.77 -0.08 15.71
N ILE A 170 -11.80 0.06 14.88
CA ILE A 170 -11.93 1.20 13.96
C ILE A 170 -12.00 2.56 14.66
N THR A 171 -12.35 2.56 15.96
CA THR A 171 -12.36 3.74 16.82
C THR A 171 -10.98 4.12 17.37
N THR A 172 -9.93 3.38 17.01
CA THR A 172 -8.56 3.72 17.40
C THR A 172 -8.18 5.07 16.76
N PRO A 173 -7.70 6.05 17.53
CA PRO A 173 -7.32 7.35 16.96
C PRO A 173 -6.27 7.21 15.85
N TYR A 174 -6.57 7.74 14.67
CA TYR A 174 -5.67 7.66 13.53
C TYR A 174 -4.75 8.88 13.45
N ALA A 175 -3.48 8.72 13.82
CA ALA A 175 -2.49 9.79 13.71
C ALA A 175 -1.80 9.76 12.34
N MET A 176 -1.61 10.93 11.74
CA MET A 176 -0.87 11.08 10.49
C MET A 176 -0.02 12.34 10.53
N ALA A 177 1.25 12.21 10.14
CA ALA A 177 2.19 13.32 10.05
C ALA A 177 2.29 13.81 8.61
N LEU A 178 2.26 15.13 8.42
CA LEU A 178 2.49 15.76 7.14
C LEU A 178 3.99 16.04 6.94
N THR A 179 4.48 15.71 5.75
CA THR A 179 5.87 15.84 5.31
C THR A 179 5.94 16.33 3.86
N ASP A 180 6.99 17.08 3.51
CA ASP A 180 7.32 17.49 2.14
C ASP A 180 8.11 16.39 1.41
N GLU A 181 8.29 15.21 2.02
CA GLU A 181 9.05 14.09 1.46
C GLU A 181 8.47 13.61 0.11
N PRO A 182 9.24 13.71 -1.00
CA PRO A 182 8.76 13.31 -2.32
C PRO A 182 8.58 11.80 -2.45
N GLU A 183 9.23 11.00 -1.61
CA GLU A 183 9.05 9.54 -1.59
C GLU A 183 7.60 9.17 -1.23
N LEU A 184 6.94 9.95 -0.35
CA LEU A 184 5.52 9.76 -0.05
C LEU A 184 4.62 10.11 -1.25
N ALA A 185 5.05 11.04 -2.10
CA ALA A 185 4.37 11.28 -3.38
C ALA A 185 4.56 10.09 -4.32
N ARG A 186 5.77 9.49 -4.37
CA ARG A 186 6.07 8.29 -5.18
C ARG A 186 5.23 7.06 -4.81
N VAL A 187 4.73 6.98 -3.57
CA VAL A 187 3.85 5.90 -3.08
C VAL A 187 2.58 5.75 -3.91
N MET A 188 2.04 6.82 -4.48
CA MET A 188 0.82 6.74 -5.30
C MET A 188 1.09 6.59 -6.80
N CYS A 189 2.36 6.54 -7.18
CA CYS A 189 2.80 6.52 -8.57
C CYS A 189 3.06 5.12 -9.11
N THR A 190 2.85 4.08 -8.31
CA THR A 190 2.91 2.69 -8.77
C THR A 190 1.53 2.08 -8.77
N ASN A 191 0.63 2.72 -9.52
CA ASN A 191 -0.65 2.15 -9.93
C ASN A 191 -0.40 0.99 -10.93
N GLY A 192 0.36 -0.03 -10.53
CA GLY A 192 0.73 -1.12 -11.44
C GLY A 192 1.82 -2.09 -10.97
N GLY A 193 2.52 -1.80 -9.88
CA GLY A 193 3.58 -2.67 -9.38
C GLY A 193 4.64 -1.86 -8.67
N GLY A 194 4.78 -2.07 -7.37
CA GLY A 194 5.89 -1.52 -6.62
C GLY A 194 7.20 -2.09 -7.18
N ALA A 195 7.85 -1.37 -8.09
CA ALA A 195 9.30 -1.40 -8.19
C ALA A 195 9.80 -0.44 -7.11
N THR A 196 10.42 -0.92 -6.04
CA THR A 196 11.73 -1.55 -6.13
C THR A 196 11.83 -2.82 -5.29
N SER A 197 12.12 -3.94 -5.95
CA SER A 197 12.88 -5.03 -5.33
C SER A 197 14.25 -4.47 -4.94
N SER A 198 14.38 -3.89 -3.76
CA SER A 198 15.69 -3.73 -3.14
C SER A 198 16.13 -5.13 -2.74
N SER A 199 16.79 -5.81 -3.68
CA SER A 199 17.66 -6.93 -3.37
C SER A 199 18.77 -6.39 -2.48
N SER A 200 18.56 -6.42 -1.18
CA SER A 200 19.64 -6.31 -0.22
C SER A 200 20.38 -7.64 -0.30
N SER A 201 21.34 -7.71 -1.23
CA SER A 201 22.28 -8.82 -1.29
C SER A 201 23.05 -8.82 0.03
N LEU A 202 22.78 -9.80 0.88
CA LEU A 202 23.72 -10.15 1.95
C LEU A 202 25.06 -10.48 1.29
N ASP A 203 26.17 -10.22 1.99
CA ASP A 203 27.50 -10.58 1.49
C ASP A 203 27.46 -12.05 1.01
N PRO A 204 27.90 -12.33 -0.24
CA PRO A 204 27.74 -13.64 -0.84
C PRO A 204 28.46 -14.68 0.01
N GLU A 205 27.71 -15.68 0.49
CA GLU A 205 28.30 -16.79 1.21
C GLU A 205 29.05 -17.68 0.20
N GLU A 206 30.35 -17.90 0.42
CA GLU A 206 31.12 -18.84 -0.38
C GLU A 206 30.97 -20.26 0.15
N ARG A 207 30.59 -21.19 -0.73
CA ARG A 207 30.47 -22.62 -0.42
C ARG A 207 31.24 -23.48 -1.41
N VAL A 208 31.66 -24.65 -0.94
CA VAL A 208 32.28 -25.69 -1.76
C VAL A 208 31.35 -26.88 -1.85
N GLY A 209 31.13 -27.39 -3.05
CA GLY A 209 30.36 -28.61 -3.27
C GLY A 209 29.13 -28.41 -4.14
N PRO A 210 28.22 -29.41 -4.16
CA PRO A 210 27.29 -29.59 -5.26
C PRO A 210 26.17 -28.56 -5.40
N GLY A 211 26.14 -27.42 -4.71
CA GLY A 211 25.04 -26.48 -4.82
C GLY A 211 23.96 -26.65 -3.75
N PRO A 212 22.87 -25.87 -3.84
CA PRO A 212 21.77 -25.93 -2.89
C PRO A 212 21.14 -27.34 -2.85
N GLY A 213 20.84 -27.83 -1.65
CA GLY A 213 20.31 -29.19 -1.46
C GLY A 213 21.30 -30.33 -1.74
N GLY A 214 22.57 -30.03 -2.01
CA GLY A 214 23.61 -31.04 -2.24
C GLY A 214 23.60 -31.63 -3.65
N ALA A 215 22.95 -30.98 -4.62
CA ALA A 215 22.89 -31.40 -6.02
C ALA A 215 23.08 -30.22 -6.96
N TRP A 216 23.80 -30.46 -8.07
CA TRP A 216 24.12 -29.39 -9.02
C TRP A 216 22.82 -28.87 -9.67
N PRO A 217 22.62 -27.55 -9.72
CA PRO A 217 21.48 -26.97 -10.44
C PRO A 217 21.55 -27.32 -11.93
N ALA A 218 20.41 -27.22 -12.61
CA ALA A 218 20.37 -27.41 -14.05
C ALA A 218 21.14 -26.30 -14.77
N THR A 219 21.78 -26.61 -15.90
CA THR A 219 22.56 -25.64 -16.70
C THR A 219 21.71 -24.48 -17.24
N ASP A 220 20.40 -24.66 -17.31
CA ASP A 220 19.40 -23.70 -17.77
C ASP A 220 18.55 -23.11 -16.63
N ASP A 221 18.95 -23.33 -15.37
CA ASP A 221 18.25 -22.73 -14.23
C ASP A 221 18.39 -21.20 -14.26
N PRO A 222 17.27 -20.44 -14.31
CA PRO A 222 17.31 -18.98 -14.37
C PRO A 222 17.92 -18.32 -13.12
N LYS A 223 18.06 -19.05 -12.01
CA LYS A 223 18.69 -18.57 -10.76
C LYS A 223 20.21 -18.69 -10.78
N LEU A 224 20.77 -19.35 -11.79
CA LEU A 224 22.19 -19.64 -11.90
C LEU A 224 22.89 -18.62 -12.80
N THR A 225 24.00 -18.06 -12.31
CA THR A 225 24.91 -17.24 -13.12
C THR A 225 26.33 -17.78 -13.01
N CYS A 226 26.88 -18.22 -14.14
CA CYS A 226 28.25 -18.75 -14.21
C CYS A 226 29.30 -17.64 -14.18
N SER A 227 30.42 -17.90 -13.51
CA SER A 227 31.61 -17.05 -13.62
C SER A 227 32.27 -17.20 -14.99
N GLU A 228 33.01 -16.16 -15.41
CA GLU A 228 33.76 -16.20 -16.67
C GLU A 228 34.81 -17.30 -16.72
N ASP A 229 35.42 -17.63 -15.57
CA ASP A 229 36.42 -18.70 -15.46
C ASP A 229 35.81 -20.10 -15.39
N ARG A 230 34.46 -20.19 -15.35
CA ARG A 230 33.65 -21.42 -15.25
C ARG A 230 33.97 -22.29 -14.04
N LYS A 231 34.66 -21.73 -13.04
CA LYS A 231 35.02 -22.44 -11.80
C LYS A 231 34.08 -22.16 -10.64
N SER A 232 33.22 -21.16 -10.80
CA SER A 232 32.19 -20.84 -9.84
C SER A 232 30.88 -20.48 -10.52
N TYR A 233 29.82 -20.52 -9.73
CA TYR A 233 28.54 -19.92 -10.10
C TYR A 233 27.93 -19.25 -8.88
N THR A 234 27.17 -18.19 -9.11
CA THR A 234 26.26 -17.66 -8.12
C THR A 234 24.89 -18.29 -8.32
N TYR A 235 24.20 -18.55 -7.21
CA TYR A 235 22.84 -19.05 -7.22
C TYR A 235 21.97 -18.16 -6.33
N GLU A 236 20.91 -17.61 -6.90
CA GLU A 236 20.02 -16.65 -6.24
C GLU A 236 18.75 -17.36 -5.72
N GLU A 237 18.62 -17.41 -4.40
CA GLU A 237 17.42 -17.90 -3.72
C GLU A 237 16.64 -16.72 -3.16
N CYS A 238 15.65 -16.28 -3.92
CA CYS A 238 14.66 -15.32 -3.45
C CYS A 238 13.63 -16.00 -2.55
N GLY A 239 13.45 -15.45 -1.35
CA GLY A 239 12.43 -15.87 -0.39
C GLY A 239 11.02 -15.47 -0.83
N GLU A 240 10.07 -15.62 0.08
CA GLU A 240 8.73 -15.07 -0.13
C GLU A 240 8.81 -13.54 -0.24
N THR A 241 7.95 -13.00 -1.09
CA THR A 241 7.79 -11.57 -1.26
C THR A 241 7.09 -11.02 -0.02
N GLU A 242 7.82 -10.27 0.81
CA GLU A 242 7.28 -9.58 1.98
C GLU A 242 6.61 -8.28 1.55
N TYR A 243 5.39 -8.06 2.04
CA TYR A 243 4.68 -6.80 1.83
C TYR A 243 5.11 -5.80 2.91
N LEU A 244 5.84 -4.76 2.52
CA LEU A 244 6.34 -3.73 3.44
C LEU A 244 5.31 -2.60 3.67
N GLY A 245 4.02 -2.91 3.56
CA GLY A 245 2.95 -1.93 3.66
C GLY A 245 2.69 -1.18 2.35
N LEU A 246 1.72 -0.25 2.39
CA LEU A 246 1.28 0.52 1.23
C LEU A 246 2.41 1.33 0.58
N CYS A 247 3.45 1.66 1.37
CA CYS A 247 4.54 2.57 1.04
C CYS A 247 5.90 1.88 0.86
N GLY A 248 6.12 0.70 1.43
CA GLY A 248 7.38 -0.03 1.28
C GLY A 248 7.41 -0.93 0.04
N GLY A 249 6.29 -1.04 -0.66
CA GLY A 249 6.12 -1.96 -1.77
C GLY A 249 6.23 -3.41 -1.31
N THR A 250 6.77 -4.24 -2.18
CA THR A 250 7.14 -5.60 -1.80
C THR A 250 8.65 -5.74 -1.78
N GLN A 251 9.19 -6.22 -0.68
CA GLN A 251 10.58 -6.62 -0.61
C GLN A 251 10.67 -8.12 -0.77
N GLN A 252 11.42 -8.56 -1.78
CA GLN A 252 11.84 -9.95 -1.87
C GLN A 252 13.31 -10.01 -1.46
N GLY A 253 13.57 -10.59 -0.29
CA GLY A 253 14.93 -10.87 0.13
C GLY A 253 15.50 -12.00 -0.73
N CYS A 254 16.54 -11.72 -1.51
CA CYS A 254 17.26 -12.72 -2.27
C CYS A 254 18.63 -12.97 -1.65
N ALA A 255 18.89 -14.24 -1.32
CA ALA A 255 20.20 -14.68 -0.87
C ALA A 255 21.00 -15.15 -2.10
N VAL A 256 22.18 -14.57 -2.31
CA VAL A 256 23.10 -15.02 -3.35
C VAL A 256 24.19 -15.85 -2.70
N THR A 257 24.30 -17.11 -3.10
CA THR A 257 25.39 -18.00 -2.65
C THR A 257 26.35 -18.25 -3.79
N THR A 258 27.64 -18.08 -3.55
CA THR A 258 28.69 -18.41 -4.54
C THR A 258 29.19 -19.82 -4.29
N TRP A 259 29.06 -20.67 -5.29
CA TRP A 259 29.56 -22.04 -5.24
C TRP A 259 30.82 -22.17 -6.05
N THR A 260 31.86 -22.73 -5.45
CA THR A 260 33.12 -23.04 -6.11
C THR A 260 33.36 -24.55 -6.07
N TYR A 261 34.03 -25.10 -7.08
CA TYR A 261 34.60 -26.43 -6.98
C TYR A 261 36.11 -26.35 -6.69
N PRO A 262 36.70 -27.32 -5.96
CA PRO A 262 38.06 -27.23 -5.41
C PRO A 262 39.20 -27.34 -6.44
N GLY A 263 38.96 -26.98 -7.71
CA GLY A 263 39.93 -27.02 -8.80
C GLY A 263 40.00 -28.37 -9.52
N GLY A 264 40.69 -28.38 -10.67
CA GLY A 264 40.82 -29.55 -11.55
C GLY A 264 39.77 -29.61 -12.66
N THR A 265 39.48 -30.83 -13.13
CA THR A 265 38.41 -31.08 -14.11
C THR A 265 37.05 -30.86 -13.47
N ALA A 266 36.15 -30.16 -14.17
CA ALA A 266 34.79 -29.94 -13.68
C ALA A 266 34.12 -31.28 -13.32
N PRO A 267 33.47 -31.38 -12.15
CA PRO A 267 32.80 -32.61 -11.73
C PRO A 267 31.63 -32.95 -12.68
N VAL A 268 31.26 -34.23 -12.70
CA VAL A 268 30.08 -34.68 -13.47
C VAL A 268 28.84 -33.95 -12.96
N GLY A 269 28.10 -33.31 -13.87
CA GLY A 269 26.91 -32.53 -13.56
C GLY A 269 27.16 -31.05 -13.24
N TRP A 270 28.40 -30.56 -13.36
CA TRP A 270 28.71 -29.15 -13.16
C TRP A 270 27.88 -28.24 -14.11
N PRO A 271 27.24 -27.17 -13.60
CA PRO A 271 26.27 -26.39 -14.38
C PRO A 271 26.90 -25.36 -15.32
N CYS A 272 28.21 -25.10 -15.20
CA CYS A 272 28.91 -24.08 -16.00
C CYS A 272 29.91 -24.72 -16.96
N PRO A 273 29.47 -25.14 -18.17
CA PRO A 273 30.32 -25.80 -19.15
C PRO A 273 31.39 -24.87 -19.74
#